data_AF-A0A9L0JU06-F1
#
_entry.id   AF-A0A9L0JU06-F1
#
_cell.length_a   1.000
_cell.length_b   1.000
_cell.length_c   1.000
_cell.angle_alpha   90.00
_cell.angle_beta   90.00
_cell.angle_gamma   90.00
#
_symmetry.space_group_name_H-M   'P 1'
#
loop_
_entity.id
_entity.type
_entity.pdbx_description
1 polymer ?
#
loop_
_entity_poly.entity_id
_entity_poly.type
_entity_poly.pdbx_seq_one_letter_code
_entity_poly.pdbx_strand_id
1 'polypeptide(L)'
;MGSRMFRLLLLGIFTALFMDEGDRVLTSKWIRYCHKCDLYDGYKCLSSMGRCWKFNVLNYERVCTTDHFYFNDRLTGRYFYRYSTLSCRACEEGMIQLFHDLVRETYCCNSGDWCNDGDSSMDLIHPYRSRPKEDNPEST
;
A
#
# COMPACT_ATOMS: atom_id res chain seq x y z
N MET A 1 26.02 -40.66 -11.60
CA MET A 1 26.15 -39.23 -11.27
C MET A 1 24.80 -38.72 -10.79
N GLY A 2 24.65 -38.59 -9.46
CA GLY A 2 23.36 -38.73 -8.78
C GLY A 2 22.62 -37.44 -8.47
N SER A 3 21.37 -37.61 -8.03
CA SER A 3 20.38 -36.62 -7.57
C SER A 3 20.94 -35.39 -6.83
N ARG A 4 22.05 -35.54 -6.09
CA ARG A 4 22.75 -34.44 -5.41
C ARG A 4 23.28 -33.36 -6.35
N MET A 5 23.86 -33.72 -7.49
CA MET A 5 24.37 -32.73 -8.46
C MET A 5 23.23 -31.93 -9.10
N PHE A 6 22.10 -32.59 -9.37
CA PHE A 6 20.92 -31.93 -9.91
C PHE A 6 20.28 -30.96 -8.89
N ARG A 7 20.24 -31.34 -7.61
CA ARG A 7 19.78 -30.45 -6.53
C ARG A 7 20.69 -29.24 -6.35
N LEU A 8 22.00 -29.40 -6.48
CA LEU A 8 22.96 -28.28 -6.40
C LEU A 8 22.83 -27.35 -7.61
N LEU A 9 22.60 -27.88 -8.81
CA LEU A 9 22.29 -27.07 -10.00
C LEU A 9 20.99 -26.30 -9.86
N LEU A 10 19.93 -26.94 -9.35
CA LEU A 10 18.65 -26.27 -9.09
C LEU A 10 18.79 -25.18 -8.03
N LEU A 11 19.50 -25.44 -6.94
CA LEU A 11 19.76 -24.42 -5.91
C LEU A 11 20.60 -23.27 -6.47
N GLY A 12 21.62 -23.56 -7.30
CA GLY A 12 22.45 -22.56 -7.96
C GLY A 12 21.65 -21.65 -8.90
N ILE A 13 20.77 -22.23 -9.72
CA ILE A 13 19.84 -21.48 -10.59
C ILE A 13 18.87 -20.65 -9.74
N PHE A 14 18.34 -21.20 -8.65
CA PHE A 14 17.47 -20.48 -7.73
C PHE A 14 18.21 -19.27 -7.12
N THR A 15 19.40 -19.48 -6.55
CA THR A 15 20.21 -18.38 -6.00
C THR A 15 20.57 -17.34 -7.06
N ALA A 16 20.91 -17.72 -8.30
CA ALA A 16 21.20 -16.77 -9.37
C ALA A 16 19.95 -15.96 -9.78
N LEU A 17 18.76 -16.57 -9.80
CA LEU A 17 17.50 -15.88 -10.10
C LEU A 17 17.04 -14.96 -8.97
N PHE A 18 17.42 -15.23 -7.72
CA PHE A 18 16.94 -14.51 -6.53
C PHE A 18 17.97 -13.61 -5.84
N MET A 19 19.28 -13.75 -6.12
CA MET A 19 20.38 -12.98 -5.52
C MET A 19 21.16 -12.11 -6.52
N ASP A 20 20.62 -11.84 -7.71
CA ASP A 20 21.22 -10.81 -8.56
C ASP A 20 20.90 -9.42 -7.96
N GLU A 21 21.84 -8.94 -7.16
CA GLU A 21 21.84 -7.63 -6.50
C GLU A 21 21.96 -6.47 -7.51
N GLY A 22 22.29 -6.77 -8.79
CA GLY A 22 22.59 -5.80 -9.84
C GLY A 22 21.41 -5.43 -10.73
N ASP A 23 20.66 -6.40 -11.26
CA ASP A 23 19.53 -6.15 -12.15
C ASP A 23 18.18 -6.28 -11.42
N ARG A 24 17.86 -5.23 -10.67
CA ARG A 24 16.53 -4.97 -10.07
C ARG A 24 15.38 -4.94 -11.09
N VAL A 25 15.64 -5.12 -12.38
CA VAL A 25 14.67 -4.99 -13.48
C VAL A 25 13.79 -6.24 -13.65
N LEU A 26 14.32 -7.45 -13.40
CA LEU A 26 13.52 -8.67 -13.53
C LEU A 26 12.68 -8.95 -12.28
N THR A 27 13.25 -8.79 -11.07
CA THR A 27 12.54 -8.98 -9.80
C THR A 27 11.45 -7.95 -9.55
N SER A 28 11.64 -6.68 -9.96
CA SER A 28 10.61 -5.63 -9.88
C SER A 28 9.42 -5.86 -10.80
N LYS A 29 9.58 -6.60 -11.90
CA LYS A 29 8.46 -6.92 -12.80
C LYS A 29 7.46 -7.88 -12.13
N TRP A 30 7.93 -8.72 -11.22
CA TRP A 30 7.15 -9.75 -10.54
C TRP A 30 6.78 -9.39 -9.10
N ILE A 31 7.61 -8.60 -8.41
CA ILE A 31 7.39 -8.18 -7.03
C ILE A 31 7.11 -6.68 -7.02
N ARG A 32 5.95 -6.31 -6.47
CA ARG A 32 5.61 -4.92 -6.21
C ARG A 32 5.70 -4.59 -4.73
N TYR A 33 6.00 -3.34 -4.43
CA TYR A 33 6.10 -2.83 -3.08
C TYR A 33 4.94 -1.90 -2.74
N CYS A 34 4.55 -1.87 -1.48
CA CYS A 34 3.56 -0.92 -0.95
C CYS A 34 4.08 -0.33 0.37
N HIS A 35 3.56 0.84 0.73
CA HIS A 35 3.79 1.44 2.02
C HIS A 35 3.15 0.58 3.12
N LYS A 36 3.87 0.47 4.24
CA LYS A 36 3.35 -0.11 5.47
C LYS A 36 3.44 0.93 6.58
N CYS A 37 2.31 1.27 7.16
CA CYS A 37 2.23 2.21 8.28
C CYS A 37 1.02 1.88 9.14
N ASP A 38 1.24 1.70 10.45
CA ASP A 38 0.16 1.35 11.38
C ASP A 38 -0.60 2.58 11.88
N LEU A 39 -0.01 3.77 11.78
CA LEU A 39 -0.65 5.03 12.15
C LEU A 39 -0.14 6.19 11.29
N TYR A 40 -0.90 6.53 10.25
CA TYR A 40 -0.66 7.68 9.39
C TYR A 40 -1.62 8.80 9.77
N ASP A 41 -1.11 9.99 10.11
CA ASP A 41 -1.92 11.11 10.61
C ASP A 41 -2.53 12.00 9.50
N GLY A 42 -2.39 11.60 8.24
CA GLY A 42 -2.77 12.41 7.07
C GLY A 42 -1.66 13.35 6.59
N TYR A 43 -0.45 13.23 7.15
CA TYR A 43 0.74 13.94 6.70
C TYR A 43 1.98 13.03 6.73
N LYS A 44 2.15 12.25 7.80
CA LYS A 44 3.27 11.34 7.99
C LYS A 44 2.88 10.07 8.74
N CYS A 45 3.72 9.06 8.59
CA CYS A 45 3.63 7.86 9.41
C CYS A 45 4.23 8.12 10.80
N LEU A 46 3.44 7.95 11.86
CA LEU A 46 3.87 8.12 13.25
C LEU A 46 4.64 6.90 13.78
N SER A 47 4.37 5.70 13.24
CA SER A 47 4.97 4.42 13.65
C SER A 47 6.25 4.05 12.90
N SER A 48 6.85 4.99 12.16
CA SER A 48 7.86 4.76 11.11
C SER A 48 7.28 4.14 9.83
N MET A 49 7.70 4.66 8.68
CA MET A 49 7.26 4.18 7.37
C MET A 49 8.01 2.90 7.02
N GLY A 50 7.28 1.78 6.98
CA GLY A 50 7.76 0.49 6.53
C GLY A 50 7.43 0.21 5.07
N ARG A 51 7.83 -0.99 4.64
CA ARG A 51 7.48 -1.54 3.33
C ARG A 51 6.96 -2.95 3.44
N CYS A 52 6.05 -3.30 2.56
CA CYS A 52 5.63 -4.66 2.33
C CYS A 52 5.61 -4.94 0.82
N TRP A 53 5.55 -6.20 0.44
CA TRP A 53 5.62 -6.62 -0.97
C TRP A 53 4.44 -7.52 -1.34
N LYS A 54 4.18 -7.63 -2.64
CA LYS A 54 3.21 -8.55 -3.26
C LYS A 54 3.74 -9.09 -4.59
N PHE A 55 3.22 -10.22 -5.05
CA PHE A 55 3.45 -10.67 -6.43
C PHE A 55 2.49 -9.96 -7.39
N ASN A 56 2.99 -9.55 -8.54
CA ASN A 56 2.23 -8.85 -9.58
C ASN A 56 1.25 -9.77 -10.34
N VAL A 57 1.45 -11.09 -10.29
CA VAL A 57 0.69 -12.08 -11.09
C VAL A 57 -0.56 -12.58 -10.38
N LEU A 58 -0.52 -12.62 -9.04
CA LEU A 58 -1.59 -13.16 -8.21
C LEU A 58 -2.42 -12.00 -7.66
N ASN A 59 -3.36 -11.53 -8.46
CA ASN A 59 -4.17 -10.33 -8.17
C ASN A 59 -5.11 -10.45 -6.95
N TYR A 60 -5.28 -11.64 -6.36
CA TYR A 60 -6.37 -11.89 -5.40
C TYR A 60 -5.95 -12.03 -3.94
N GLU A 61 -4.68 -12.28 -3.62
CA GLU A 61 -4.29 -12.59 -2.24
C GLU A 61 -3.67 -11.41 -1.48
N ARG A 62 -2.96 -10.51 -2.17
CA ARG A 62 -2.21 -9.44 -1.52
C ARG A 62 -2.13 -8.21 -2.41
N VAL A 63 -2.83 -7.15 -2.03
CA VAL A 63 -2.92 -5.87 -2.74
C VAL A 63 -2.43 -4.74 -1.84
N CYS A 64 -1.97 -3.62 -2.41
CA CYS A 64 -1.67 -2.43 -1.61
C CYS A 64 -2.99 -1.83 -1.11
N THR A 65 -3.08 -1.59 0.19
CA THR A 65 -4.32 -1.17 0.85
C THR A 65 -4.10 0.08 1.68
N THR A 66 -5.10 0.95 1.67
CA THR A 66 -5.22 2.13 2.53
C THR A 66 -6.54 2.02 3.27
N ASP A 67 -6.51 1.97 4.59
CA ASP A 67 -7.71 2.05 5.42
C ASP A 67 -7.76 3.42 6.07
N HIS A 68 -8.78 4.22 5.77
CA HIS A 68 -9.05 5.48 6.45
C HIS A 68 -10.04 5.27 7.59
N PHE A 69 -9.74 5.85 8.76
CA PHE A 69 -10.61 5.80 9.92
C PHE A 69 -11.21 7.18 10.17
N TYR A 70 -12.53 7.22 10.32
CA TYR A 70 -13.29 8.43 10.55
C TYR A 70 -14.19 8.29 11.78
N PHE A 71 -14.36 9.39 12.51
CA PHE A 71 -15.45 9.53 13.47
C PHE A 71 -16.68 10.12 12.79
N ASN A 72 -17.82 9.45 12.91
CA ASN A 72 -19.12 9.93 12.50
C ASN A 72 -19.75 10.73 13.66
N ASP A 73 -19.83 12.04 13.48
CA ASP A 73 -20.63 12.89 14.36
C ASP A 73 -22.11 12.76 14.02
N ARG A 74 -22.84 12.06 14.88
CA ARG A 74 -24.27 11.80 14.71
C ARG A 74 -25.15 13.05 14.74
N LEU A 75 -24.68 14.15 15.34
CA LEU A 75 -25.45 15.40 15.39
C LEU A 75 -25.42 16.13 14.05
N THR A 76 -24.27 16.14 13.38
CA THR A 76 -24.07 16.85 12.11
C THR A 76 -24.10 15.94 10.89
N GLY A 77 -24.04 14.62 11.08
CA GLY A 77 -23.91 13.62 10.03
C GLY A 77 -22.57 13.65 9.31
N ARG A 78 -21.55 14.32 9.89
CA ARG A 78 -20.24 14.52 9.27
C ARG A 78 -19.26 13.45 9.69
N TYR A 79 -18.40 13.07 8.75
CA TYR A 79 -17.25 12.23 9.01
C TYR A 79 -16.02 13.10 9.25
N PHE A 80 -15.29 12.80 10.32
CA PHE A 80 -14.05 13.47 10.68
C PHE A 80 -12.90 12.49 10.61
N TYR A 81 -11.96 12.75 9.72
CA TYR A 81 -10.76 11.93 9.61
C TYR A 81 -9.99 11.84 10.93
N ARG A 82 -9.50 10.64 11.24
CA ARG A 82 -8.72 10.37 12.44
C ARG A 82 -7.30 9.92 12.10
N TYR A 83 -7.16 8.84 11.35
CA TYR A 83 -5.88 8.30 10.90
C TYR A 83 -6.10 7.32 9.74
N SER A 84 -5.01 6.94 9.08
CA SER A 84 -4.99 5.88 8.08
C SER A 84 -4.03 4.78 8.48
N THR A 85 -4.28 3.57 7.98
CA THR A 85 -3.31 2.47 8.00
C THR A 85 -2.98 2.05 6.58
N LEU A 86 -1.69 1.88 6.29
CA LEU A 86 -1.17 1.47 4.99
C LEU A 86 -0.65 0.05 5.13
N SER A 87 -1.09 -0.87 4.27
CA SER A 87 -0.68 -2.27 4.38
C SER A 87 -0.71 -3.04 3.05
N CYS A 88 -0.21 -4.28 3.06
CA CYS A 88 -0.34 -5.22 1.95
C CYS A 88 -1.13 -6.45 2.42
N ARG A 89 -2.42 -6.52 2.08
CA ARG A 89 -3.32 -7.62 2.48
C ARG A 89 -4.35 -7.90 1.39
N ALA A 90 -5.11 -8.98 1.55
CA ALA A 90 -6.33 -9.18 0.76
C ALA A 90 -7.26 -7.99 0.99
N CYS A 91 -7.84 -7.47 -0.08
CA CYS A 91 -8.48 -6.17 -0.05
C CYS A 91 -9.96 -6.27 -0.42
N GLU A 92 -10.79 -5.72 0.46
CA GLU A 92 -12.24 -5.59 0.29
C GLU A 92 -12.53 -4.09 0.31
N GLU A 93 -12.74 -3.50 -0.87
CA GLU A 93 -13.06 -2.08 -0.99
C GLU A 93 -14.41 -1.75 -0.37
N GLY A 94 -14.50 -0.56 0.21
CA GLY A 94 -15.77 0.00 0.68
C GLY A 94 -15.70 0.52 2.11
N MET A 95 -16.88 0.86 2.63
CA MET A 95 -17.03 1.42 3.97
C MET A 95 -17.69 0.44 4.92
N ILE A 96 -17.12 0.32 6.12
CA ILE A 96 -17.63 -0.54 7.19
C ILE A 96 -17.71 0.27 8.48
N GLN A 97 -18.88 0.22 9.12
CA GLN A 97 -19.05 0.72 10.48
C GLN A 97 -18.36 -0.25 11.46
N LEU A 98 -17.28 0.19 12.11
CA LEU A 98 -16.55 -0.63 13.07
C LEU A 98 -17.10 -0.52 14.49
N PHE A 99 -17.50 0.70 14.87
CA PHE A 99 -18.11 0.99 16.18
C PHE A 99 -19.20 2.05 16.03
N HIS A 100 -19.94 2.41 17.08
CA HIS A 100 -21.06 3.36 17.01
C HIS A 100 -20.77 4.67 16.26
N ASP A 101 -19.56 5.18 16.39
CA ASP A 101 -19.06 6.41 15.81
C ASP A 101 -17.82 6.19 14.93
N LEU A 102 -17.21 5.00 14.92
CA LEU A 102 -16.00 4.73 14.14
C LEU A 102 -16.35 4.02 12.82
N VAL A 103 -15.99 4.65 11.69
CA VAL A 103 -16.10 4.08 10.34
C VAL A 103 -14.72 3.87 9.75
N ARG A 104 -14.57 2.77 9.01
CA ARG A 104 -13.40 2.50 8.19
C ARG A 104 -13.80 2.48 6.72
N GLU A 105 -13.06 3.20 5.90
CA GLU A 105 -13.11 3.13 4.45
C GLU A 105 -11.83 2.48 3.94
N THR A 106 -11.96 1.45 3.13
CA THR A 106 -10.84 0.70 2.56
C THR A 106 -10.72 1.01 1.06
N TYR A 107 -9.55 1.45 0.64
CA TYR A 107 -9.16 1.65 -0.76
C TYR A 107 -8.06 0.66 -1.15
N CYS A 108 -8.18 0.05 -2.32
CA CYS A 108 -7.20 -0.88 -2.88
C CYS A 108 -6.57 -0.28 -4.12
N CYS A 109 -5.26 -0.46 -4.28
CA CYS A 109 -4.58 0.00 -5.49
C CYS A 109 -3.64 -1.07 -6.06
N ASN A 110 -3.67 -1.15 -7.38
CA ASN A 110 -2.87 -2.09 -8.17
C ASN A 110 -2.10 -1.39 -9.31
N SER A 111 -2.08 -0.05 -9.33
CA SER A 111 -1.56 0.76 -10.42
C SER A 111 -0.03 0.85 -10.49
N GLY A 112 0.69 0.53 -9.41
CA GLY A 112 2.15 0.61 -9.39
C GLY A 112 2.75 0.22 -8.05
N ASP A 113 4.06 0.37 -7.92
CA ASP A 113 4.71 0.35 -6.61
C ASP A 113 4.28 1.58 -5.80
N TRP A 114 4.17 1.42 -4.48
CA TRP A 114 3.92 2.50 -3.52
C TRP A 114 2.61 3.28 -3.75
N CYS A 115 1.62 2.67 -4.40
CA CYS A 115 0.37 3.35 -4.75
C CYS A 115 -0.54 3.72 -3.55
N ASN A 116 -0.25 3.20 -2.35
CA ASN A 116 -1.02 3.43 -1.12
C ASN A 116 -0.33 4.48 -0.23
N ASP A 117 -0.28 5.72 -0.72
CA ASP A 117 0.42 6.85 -0.08
C ASP A 117 -0.33 7.48 1.12
N GLY A 118 -1.57 7.08 1.38
CA GLY A 118 -2.39 7.57 2.49
C GLY A 118 -3.13 8.88 2.21
N ASP A 119 -2.82 9.53 1.09
CA ASP A 119 -3.46 10.78 0.63
C ASP A 119 -4.40 10.54 -0.57
N SER A 120 -4.19 9.45 -1.34
CA SER A 120 -4.84 9.13 -2.61
C SER A 120 -6.37 9.01 -2.63
N SER A 121 -7.07 9.01 -1.48
CA SER A 121 -8.54 8.90 -1.41
C SER A 121 -9.22 9.85 -0.42
N MET A 122 -8.48 10.76 0.23
CA MET A 122 -9.06 11.72 1.19
C MET A 122 -10.01 12.75 0.53
N ASP A 123 -9.86 12.98 -0.77
CA ASP A 123 -10.57 14.03 -1.51
C ASP A 123 -12.05 13.69 -1.79
N LEU A 124 -12.46 12.43 -1.69
CA LEU A 124 -13.83 12.02 -2.04
C LEU A 124 -14.87 12.34 -0.97
N ILE A 125 -14.46 12.59 0.28
CA ILE A 125 -15.38 12.84 1.41
C ILE A 125 -15.14 14.21 2.08
N HIS A 126 -13.98 14.84 1.85
CA HIS A 126 -13.65 16.13 2.45
C HIS A 126 -13.38 17.22 1.41
N PRO A 127 -14.39 18.05 1.05
CA PRO A 127 -14.16 19.27 0.26
C PRO A 127 -13.30 20.33 0.99
N TYR A 128 -12.92 20.08 2.25
CA TYR A 128 -12.12 21.00 3.08
C TYR A 128 -10.61 20.75 3.05
N ARG A 129 -10.13 19.75 2.30
CA ARG A 129 -8.68 19.46 2.19
C ARG A 129 -8.17 19.52 0.75
N SER A 130 -8.68 20.44 -0.06
CA SER A 130 -7.98 20.90 -1.26
C SER A 130 -6.68 21.61 -0.84
N ARG A 131 -5.59 20.86 -0.67
CA ARG A 131 -4.26 21.47 -0.74
C ARG A 131 -4.01 21.86 -2.20
N PRO A 132 -3.49 23.06 -2.48
CA PRO A 132 -2.96 23.37 -3.80
C PRO A 132 -1.82 22.38 -4.06
N LYS A 133 -1.88 21.66 -5.18
CA LYS A 133 -0.68 21.00 -5.71
C LYS A 133 0.34 22.11 -5.92
N GLU A 134 1.46 22.07 -5.20
CA GLU A 134 2.62 22.87 -5.59
C GLU A 134 3.03 22.35 -6.96
N ASP A 135 2.66 23.08 -8.00
CA ASP A 135 3.22 22.93 -9.33
C ASP A 135 4.72 23.18 -9.21
N ASN A 136 5.53 22.13 -9.28
CA ASN A 136 6.96 22.28 -9.52
C ASN A 136 7.11 22.98 -10.88
N PRO A 137 7.71 24.18 -10.96
CA PRO A 137 8.02 24.76 -12.25
C PRO A 137 9.09 23.90 -12.92
N GLU A 138 8.76 23.50 -14.13
CA GLU A 138 9.66 22.89 -15.11
C GLU A 138 10.98 23.66 -15.14
N SER A 139 12.08 22.96 -14.79
CA SER A 139 13.43 23.50 -14.95
C SER A 139 13.71 23.69 -16.44
N THR A 140 13.83 24.94 -16.87
CA THR A 140 14.45 25.32 -18.15
C THR A 140 15.96 25.24 -18.04
#